data_AF-A0A6M0FYL0-F1
#
_entry.id   AF-A0A6M0FYL0-F1
#
_cell.length_a   1.000
_cell.length_b   1.000
_cell.length_c   1.000
_cell.angle_alpha   90.00
_cell.angle_beta   90.00
_cell.angle_gamma   90.00
#
_symmetry.space_group_name_H-M   'P 1'
#
loop_
_entity.id
_entity.type
_entity.pdbx_description
1 polymer ?
#
loop_
_entity_poly.entity_id
_entity_poly.type
_entity_poly.pdbx_seq_one_letter_code
_entity_poly.pdbx_strand_id
1 'polypeptide(L)' 'MNKLADMPGMGNYRQELADERHRFWVVNPYLVVYRADTKPLQIIRVIHGARDIENLL' A
#
# COMPACT_ATOMS: atom_id res chain seq x y z
N MET A 1 6.88 12.31 -12.11
CA MET A 1 6.23 10.98 -12.21
C MET A 1 6.95 10.09 -11.23
N ASN A 2 6.45 9.96 -10.00
CA ASN A 2 7.15 9.19 -8.96
C ASN A 2 6.75 7.72 -9.10
N LYS A 3 7.74 6.84 -9.33
CA LYS A 3 7.52 5.39 -9.43
C LYS A 3 7.74 4.75 -8.07
N LEU A 4 6.77 3.98 -7.60
CA LEU A 4 6.82 3.32 -6.29
C LEU A 4 8.01 2.35 -6.17
N ALA A 5 8.44 1.75 -7.27
CA ALA A 5 9.62 0.89 -7.31
C ALA A 5 10.94 1.66 -7.10
N ASP A 6 11.01 2.93 -7.50
CA ASP A 6 12.22 3.75 -7.38
C ASP A 6 12.35 4.34 -5.96
N MET A 7 11.23 4.54 -5.26
CA MET A 7 11.20 5.03 -3.87
C MET A 7 10.19 4.22 -3.04
N PRO A 8 10.52 2.98 -2.65
CA PRO A 8 9.58 2.06 -2.00
C PRO A 8 9.13 2.50 -0.60
N GLY A 9 9.82 3.49 0.02
CA GLY A 9 9.46 4.07 1.31
C GLY A 9 8.34 5.12 1.28
N MET A 10 7.75 5.43 0.11
CA MET A 10 6.71 6.47 0.00
C MET A 10 5.41 6.13 0.75
N GLY A 11 5.07 4.85 0.87
CA GLY A 11 3.86 4.39 1.54
C GLY A 11 3.96 4.42 3.07
N ASN A 12 2.84 4.75 3.71
CA ASN A 12 2.74 4.78 5.16
C ASN A 12 2.55 3.37 5.73
N TYR A 13 3.08 3.12 6.93
CA TYR A 13 2.66 1.97 7.73
C TYR A 13 1.40 2.32 8.52
N ARG A 14 0.49 1.37 8.61
CA ARG A 14 -0.80 1.46 9.33
C ARG A 14 -0.98 0.21 10.16
N GLN A 15 -0.51 0.28 11.41
CA GLN A 15 -0.52 -0.84 12.36
C GLN A 15 -1.93 -1.37 12.66
N GLU A 16 -2.93 -0.52 12.47
CA GLU A 16 -4.35 -0.85 12.62
C GLU A 16 -4.90 -1.69 11.46
N LEU A 17 -4.21 -1.74 10.32
CA LEU A 17 -4.68 -2.44 9.11
C LEU A 17 -3.87 -3.69 8.76
N ALA A 18 -2.58 -3.73 9.09
CA ALA A 18 -1.70 -4.84 8.73
C ALA A 18 -0.41 -4.83 9.54
N ASP A 19 0.36 -5.91 9.45
CA ASP A 19 1.72 -5.97 10.01
C ASP A 19 2.70 -5.01 9.30
N GLU A 20 3.86 -4.80 9.92
CA GLU A 20 4.91 -3.85 9.49
C GLU A 20 5.51 -4.10 8.11
N ARG A 21 5.24 -5.27 7.51
CA ARG A 21 5.72 -5.61 6.15
C ARG A 21 4.90 -4.89 5.08
N HIS A 22 3.73 -4.38 5.43
CA HIS A 22 2.79 -3.75 4.51
C HIS A 22 2.89 -2.22 4.57
N ARG A 23 2.84 -1.61 3.37
CA ARG A 23 2.82 -0.17 3.17
C ARG A 23 1.59 0.23 2.36
N PHE A 24 1.12 1.43 2.62
CA PHE A 24 -0.12 1.99 2.09
C PHE A 24 0.16 3.29 1.34
N TRP A 25 -0.09 3.30 0.04
CA TRP A 25 0.11 4.48 -0.82
C TRP A 25 -1.21 4.91 -1.45
N VAL A 26 -1.56 6.18 -1.27
CA VAL A 26 -2.80 6.75 -1.82
C VAL A 26 -2.54 7.25 -3.23
N VAL A 27 -3.27 6.68 -4.17
CA VAL A 27 -3.34 7.12 -5.56
C VAL A 27 -4.80 7.40 -5.86
N ASN A 28 -5.28 8.57 -5.44
CA ASN A 28 -6.70 8.91 -5.45
C ASN A 28 -7.39 8.53 -6.78
N PRO A 29 -8.53 7.81 -6.74
CA PRO A 29 -9.34 7.44 -5.57
C PRO A 29 -8.97 6.07 -4.93
N TYR A 30 -7.79 5.53 -5.22
CA TYR A 30 -7.38 4.18 -4.79
C TYR A 30 -6.33 4.19 -3.66
N LEU A 31 -6.34 3.12 -2.89
CA LEU A 31 -5.32 2.74 -1.92
C LEU A 31 -4.56 1.54 -2.47
N VAL A 32 -3.25 1.68 -2.63
CA VAL A 32 -2.34 0.60 -3.05
C VAL A 32 -1.68 0.02 -1.80
N VAL A 33 -1.83 -1.28 -1.59
CA VAL A 33 -1.16 -2.03 -0.52
C VAL A 33 -0.02 -2.82 -1.13
N TYR A 34 1.18 -2.67 -0.57
CA TYR A 34 2.39 -3.28 -1.14
C TYR A 34 3.44 -3.62 -0.08
N ARG A 35 4.43 -4.43 -0.44
CA ARG A 35 5.60 -4.75 0.40
C ARG A 35 6.86 -4.12 -0.15
N ALA A 36 7.41 -3.15 0.60
CA ALA A 36 8.61 -2.39 0.21
C ALA A 36 9.90 -3.24 0.20
N ASP A 37 10.00 -4.21 1.11
CA ASP A 37 11.23 -4.98 1.36
C ASP A 37 11.39 -6.21 0.45
N THR A 38 10.61 -6.27 -0.63
CA THR A 38 10.64 -7.36 -1.62
C THR A 38 11.35 -6.89 -2.89
N LYS A 39 12.00 -7.82 -3.61
CA LYS A 39 12.64 -7.56 -4.90
C LYS A 39 12.17 -8.61 -5.92
N PRO A 40 11.29 -8.25 -6.88
CA PRO A 40 10.74 -6.91 -7.10
C PRO A 40 9.76 -6.48 -5.99
N LEU A 41 9.47 -5.17 -5.92
CA LEU A 41 8.41 -4.64 -5.06
C LEU A 41 7.10 -5.35 -5.37
N GLN A 42 6.44 -5.87 -4.33
CA GLN A 42 5.22 -6.66 -4.48
C GLN A 42 3.99 -5.81 -4.20
N ILE A 43 3.14 -5.63 -5.22
CA ILE A 43 1.78 -5.11 -5.04
C ILE A 43 0.90 -6.24 -4.50
N ILE A 44 0.26 -6.01 -3.37
CA ILE A 44 -0.60 -7.00 -2.71
C ILE A 44 -2.05 -6.78 -3.15
N ARG A 45 -2.55 -5.54 -3.05
CA ARG A 45 -3.95 -5.17 -3.34
C ARG A 45 -4.04 -3.74 -3.89
N VAL A 46 -5.08 -3.47 -4.67
CA VAL A 46 -5.53 -2.13 -5.04
C VAL A 46 -7.00 -2.01 -4.66
N ILE A 47 -7.33 -1.07 -3.79
CA ILE A 47 -8.65 -0.92 -3.18
C ILE A 47 -9.20 0.46 -3.50
N HIS A 48 -10.46 0.57 -3.91
CA HIS A 48 -11.11 1.88 -4.07
C HIS A 48 -11.43 2.48 -2.69
N GLY A 49 -11.11 3.75 -2.46
CA GLY A 49 -11.20 4.42 -1.16
C GLY A 49 -12.62 4.58 -0.60
N ALA A 50 -13.65 4.43 -1.45
CA ALA A 50 -15.05 4.37 -1.01
C ALA A 50 -15.49 3.01 -0.46
N ARG A 51 -14.60 2.01 -0.42
CA ARG A 51 -14.89 0.72 0.23
C ARG A 51 -14.53 0.78 1.71
N ASP A 52 -15.15 -0.12 2.46
CA ASP A 52 -14.79 -0.37 3.85
C ASP A 52 -13.45 -1.09 3.92
N ILE A 53 -12.38 -0.32 4.13
CA ILE A 53 -11.00 -0.82 4.10
C ILE A 53 -10.70 -1.70 5.31
N GLU A 54 -11.25 -1.36 6.48
CA GLU A 54 -11.04 -2.12 7.72
C GLU A 54 -11.64 -3.51 7.64
N ASN A 55 -12.83 -3.65 7.05
CA ASN A 55 -13.44 -4.96 6.84
C ASN A 55 -12.84 -5.76 5.65
N LEU A 56 -12.03 -5.12 4.80
CA LEU A 56 -11.42 -5.78 3.65
C LEU A 56 -10.02 -6.34 3.95
N LEU A 57 -9.28 -5.77 4.88
CA LEU A 57 -7.87 -6.07 5.12
C LEU A 57 -7.62 -7.00 6.30
#